data_AF-A0A954XJQ7-F1
#
_entry.id   AF-A0A954XJQ7-F1
#
_cell.length_a   1.000
_cell.length_b   1.000
_cell.length_c   1.000
_cell.angle_alpha   90.00
_cell.angle_beta   90.00
_cell.angle_gamma   90.00
#
_symmetry.space_group_name_H-M   'P 1'
#
loop_
_entity.id
_entity.type
_entity.pdbx_description
1 polymer ?
#
loop_
_entity_poly.entity_id
_entity_poly.type
_entity_poly.pdbx_seq_one_letter_code
_entity_poly.pdbx_strand_id
1 'polypeptide(L)'
;MTDLHRENVARVTRRQLFGKAASGIGVAALAALCGRDGTFAADILDPSKSSTKALPGLPHHMPKAKRVVVFWQGGGPSHVDLFDDKPTMRELAGKDIPDTVRGMTRLSTMSAGYGKWP
;
A
#
# COMPACT_ATOMS: atom_id res chain seq x y z
N MET A 1 18.68 -7.50 -45.52
CA MET A 1 18.83 -6.03 -45.32
C MET A 1 17.68 -5.39 -44.54
N THR A 2 16.45 -5.91 -44.62
CA THR A 2 15.26 -5.35 -43.93
C THR A 2 15.24 -5.57 -42.40
N ASP A 3 15.89 -6.63 -41.92
CA ASP A 3 15.85 -7.01 -40.50
C ASP A 3 16.67 -6.08 -39.60
N LEU A 4 17.86 -5.68 -40.05
CA LEU A 4 18.74 -4.75 -39.35
C LEU A 4 18.09 -3.38 -39.15
N HIS A 5 17.30 -2.93 -40.14
CA HIS A 5 16.60 -1.66 -40.06
C HIS A 5 15.49 -1.70 -39.01
N ARG A 6 14.75 -2.82 -38.94
CA ARG A 6 13.72 -3.06 -37.93
C ARG A 6 14.33 -3.10 -36.53
N GLU A 7 15.47 -3.75 -36.39
CA GLU A 7 16.19 -3.84 -35.12
C GLU A 7 16.73 -2.48 -34.66
N ASN A 8 17.24 -1.66 -35.59
CA ASN A 8 17.66 -0.29 -35.29
C ASN A 8 16.50 0.60 -34.87
N VAL A 9 15.35 0.52 -35.56
CA VAL A 9 14.14 1.26 -35.16
C VAL A 9 13.69 0.85 -33.76
N ALA A 10 13.73 -0.46 -33.45
CA ALA A 10 13.39 -0.97 -32.13
C ALA A 10 14.34 -0.43 -31.04
N ARG A 11 15.65 -0.37 -31.32
CA ARG A 11 16.70 0.18 -30.43
C ARG A 11 16.56 1.68 -30.16
N VAL A 12 15.99 2.44 -31.09
CA VAL A 12 15.77 3.89 -30.95
C VAL A 12 14.54 4.21 -30.09
N THR A 13 13.62 3.27 -29.88
CA THR A 13 12.41 3.55 -29.08
C THR A 13 12.72 3.72 -27.59
N ARG A 14 12.23 4.82 -27.00
CA ARG A 14 12.29 5.11 -25.56
C ARG A 14 11.82 3.92 -24.70
N ARG A 15 10.77 3.22 -25.15
CA ARG A 15 10.19 2.06 -24.46
C ARG A 15 11.13 0.87 -24.41
N GLN A 16 11.85 0.55 -25.49
CA GLN A 16 12.84 -0.54 -25.45
C GLN A 16 14.07 -0.17 -24.64
N LEU A 17 14.52 1.09 -24.70
CA LEU A 17 15.64 1.56 -23.88
C LEU A 17 15.36 1.39 -22.38
N PHE A 18 14.23 1.91 -21.89
CA PHE A 18 13.86 1.76 -20.48
C PHE A 18 13.52 0.31 -20.11
N GLY A 19 12.89 -0.45 -21.02
CA GLY A 19 12.61 -1.86 -20.79
C GLY A 19 13.87 -2.71 -20.61
N LYS A 20 14.89 -2.53 -21.44
CA LYS A 20 16.16 -3.27 -21.35
C LYS A 20 17.06 -2.76 -20.22
N ALA A 21 17.13 -1.44 -20.01
CA ALA A 21 17.94 -0.84 -18.95
C ALA A 21 17.44 -1.19 -17.54
N ALA A 22 16.12 -1.27 -17.34
CA ALA A 22 15.51 -1.64 -16.07
C ALA A 22 15.93 -3.05 -15.62
N SER A 23 16.02 -4.01 -16.54
CA SER A 23 16.47 -5.38 -16.23
C SER A 23 17.92 -5.42 -15.75
N GLY A 24 18.83 -4.63 -16.33
CA GLY A 24 20.24 -4.62 -15.94
C GLY A 24 20.46 -4.00 -14.55
N ILE A 25 19.93 -2.80 -14.33
CA ILE A 25 20.08 -2.08 -13.05
C ILE A 25 19.31 -2.80 -11.94
N GLY A 26 18.14 -3.38 -12.25
CA GLY A 26 17.34 -4.13 -11.29
C GLY A 26 18.06 -5.38 -10.76
N VAL A 27 18.75 -6.14 -11.63
CA VAL A 27 19.55 -7.30 -11.19
C VAL A 27 20.75 -6.87 -10.35
N ALA A 28 21.44 -5.78 -10.71
CA ALA A 28 22.54 -5.24 -9.92
C ALA A 28 22.06 -4.78 -8.53
N ALA A 29 20.91 -4.11 -8.44
CA ALA A 29 20.30 -3.71 -7.18
C ALA A 29 19.88 -4.91 -6.33
N LEU A 30 19.26 -5.93 -6.93
CA LEU A 30 18.89 -7.18 -6.27
C LEU A 30 20.12 -7.91 -5.73
N ALA A 31 21.18 -8.02 -6.52
CA ALA A 31 22.45 -8.63 -6.10
C ALA A 31 23.08 -7.86 -4.93
N ALA A 32 23.01 -6.53 -4.95
CA ALA A 32 23.50 -5.70 -3.86
C ALA A 32 22.68 -5.89 -2.57
N LEU A 33 21.35 -6.03 -2.66
CA LEU A 33 20.49 -6.33 -1.51
C LEU A 33 20.74 -7.74 -0.96
N CYS A 34 20.72 -8.76 -1.82
CA CYS A 34 20.98 -10.16 -1.42
C CYS A 34 22.41 -10.37 -0.89
N GLY A 35 23.39 -9.63 -1.40
CA GLY A 35 24.77 -9.67 -0.90
C GLY A 35 24.97 -8.91 0.41
N ARG A 36 24.14 -7.91 0.70
CA ARG A 36 24.22 -7.07 1.91
C ARG A 36 23.48 -7.66 3.09
N ASP A 37 22.39 -8.37 2.84
CA ASP A 37 21.59 -9.03 3.89
C ASP A 37 22.04 -10.46 4.19
N GLY A 38 23.02 -10.98 3.45
CA GLY A 38 23.44 -12.37 3.55
C GLY A 38 22.33 -13.29 3.04
N THR A 39 22.69 -14.25 2.20
CA THR A 39 21.76 -15.30 1.81
C THR A 39 21.21 -15.98 3.07
N PHE A 40 19.92 -15.78 3.37
CA PHE A 40 19.20 -16.48 4.45
C PHE A 40 19.37 -18.02 4.40
N ALA A 41 19.82 -18.57 3.27
CA ALA A 41 20.08 -19.99 3.08
C ALA A 41 21.51 -20.46 3.42
N ALA A 42 22.54 -19.59 3.38
CA ALA A 42 23.92 -20.05 3.60
C ALA A 42 24.26 -20.23 5.10
N ASP A 43 23.53 -19.54 5.98
CA ASP A 43 23.73 -19.65 7.44
C ASP A 43 23.03 -20.87 8.06
N ILE A 44 22.20 -21.58 7.27
CA ILE A 44 21.48 -22.79 7.71
C ILE A 44 22.37 -24.04 7.61
N LEU A 45 23.42 -24.01 6.78
CA LEU A 45 24.20 -25.20 6.41
C LEU A 45 25.46 -25.40 7.28
N ASP A 46 25.83 -24.42 8.12
CA ASP A 46 27.02 -24.45 8.96
C ASP A 46 26.62 -24.29 10.44
N PRO A 47 26.45 -25.39 11.20
CA PRO A 47 26.01 -25.34 12.59
C PRO A 47 27.02 -24.63 13.52
N SER A 48 28.24 -24.34 13.07
CA SER A 48 29.24 -23.56 13.82
C SER A 48 29.02 -22.04 13.73
N LYS A 49 28.21 -21.58 12.76
CA LYS A 49 27.84 -20.17 12.57
C LYS A 49 26.45 -19.81 13.10
N SER A 50 25.72 -20.81 13.60
CA SER A 50 24.49 -20.62 14.38
C SER A 50 24.80 -20.11 15.80
N SER A 51 25.66 -19.11 15.91
CA SER A 51 25.46 -18.13 16.98
C SER A 51 24.23 -17.36 16.55
N THR A 52 23.26 -17.24 17.45
CA THR A 52 22.32 -16.12 17.49
C THR A 52 23.12 -14.82 17.51
N LYS A 53 23.70 -14.46 16.37
CA LYS A 53 24.41 -13.21 16.18
C LYS A 53 23.27 -12.23 16.05
N ALA A 54 22.91 -11.63 17.19
CA ALA A 54 22.05 -10.47 17.22
C ALA A 54 22.46 -9.59 16.04
N LEU A 55 21.53 -9.35 15.12
CA LEU A 55 21.79 -8.58 13.90
C LEU A 55 22.65 -7.37 14.30
N PRO A 56 23.83 -7.14 13.70
CA PRO A 56 24.70 -6.04 14.10
C PRO A 56 23.89 -4.73 14.02
N GLY A 57 23.58 -4.15 15.19
CA GLY A 57 22.71 -2.98 15.32
C GLY A 57 21.41 -3.18 16.11
N LEU A 58 21.08 -4.39 16.57
CA LEU A 58 19.93 -4.58 17.47
C LEU A 58 20.28 -4.13 18.90
N PRO A 59 19.50 -3.23 19.51
CA PRO A 59 19.75 -2.77 20.87
C PRO A 59 19.56 -3.91 21.88
N HIS A 60 20.41 -3.97 22.91
CA HIS A 60 20.30 -4.93 24.04
C HIS A 60 19.07 -4.69 24.95
N HIS A 61 18.20 -3.75 24.60
CA HIS A 61 17.02 -3.37 25.37
C HIS A 61 15.74 -3.69 24.60
N MET A 62 14.68 -4.03 25.33
CA MET A 62 13.37 -4.31 24.74
C MET A 62 12.85 -3.07 23.98
N PRO A 63 12.52 -3.17 22.68
CA PRO A 63 12.08 -2.03 21.89
C PRO A 63 10.74 -1.49 22.40
N LYS A 64 10.65 -0.17 22.56
CA LYS A 64 9.41 0.53 22.90
C LYS A 64 8.90 1.30 21.68
N ALA A 65 7.70 0.99 21.20
CA ALA A 65 7.08 1.75 20.12
C ALA A 65 6.73 3.16 20.60
N LYS A 66 7.47 4.18 20.11
CA LYS A 66 7.26 5.59 20.50
C LYS A 66 6.20 6.29 19.65
N ARG A 67 5.94 5.80 18.44
CA ARG A 67 4.98 6.37 17.48
C ARG A 67 4.34 5.24 16.68
N VAL A 68 3.02 5.32 16.50
CA VAL A 68 2.25 4.39 15.68
C VAL A 68 1.70 5.18 14.50
N VAL A 69 2.04 4.76 13.28
CA VAL A 69 1.46 5.33 12.06
C VAL A 69 0.33 4.41 11.64
N VAL A 70 -0.91 4.88 11.77
CA VAL A 70 -2.11 4.16 11.35
C VAL A 70 -2.51 4.68 9.97
N PHE A 71 -2.50 3.79 8.97
CA PHE A 71 -3.03 4.11 7.65
C PHE A 71 -4.49 3.68 7.58
N TRP A 72 -5.39 4.65 7.60
CA TRP A 72 -6.78 4.42 7.24
C TRP A 72 -6.90 4.45 5.71
N GLN A 73 -6.83 3.29 5.09
CA GLN A 73 -7.05 3.16 3.64
C GLN A 73 -8.55 3.08 3.36
N GLY A 74 -9.21 4.23 3.48
CA GLY A 74 -10.61 4.41 3.08
C GLY A 74 -10.75 4.33 1.56
N GLY A 75 -10.75 3.11 1.02
CA GLY A 75 -10.88 2.87 -0.43
C GLY A 75 -11.61 1.59 -0.80
N GLY A 76 -11.96 0.74 0.18
CA GLY A 76 -12.89 -0.36 -0.06
C GLY A 76 -14.31 0.16 -0.19
N PRO A 77 -15.18 -0.46 -1.00
CA PRO A 77 -16.61 -0.14 -1.00
C PRO A 77 -17.10 -0.25 0.44
N SER A 78 -17.78 0.80 0.93
CA SER A 78 -18.34 0.74 2.29
C SER A 78 -19.31 -0.45 2.37
N HIS A 79 -19.59 -0.95 3.57
CA HIS A 79 -20.62 -1.98 3.75
C HIS A 79 -21.97 -1.57 3.11
N VAL A 80 -22.20 -0.27 2.98
CA VAL A 80 -23.36 0.33 2.33
C VAL A 80 -23.25 0.29 0.80
N ASP A 81 -22.06 0.44 0.23
CA ASP A 81 -21.77 0.47 -1.22
C ASP A 81 -21.67 -0.92 -1.86
N LEU A 82 -21.85 -2.00 -1.10
CA LEU A 82 -21.93 -3.36 -1.65
C LEU A 82 -23.22 -3.56 -2.46
N PHE A 83 -23.16 -4.48 -3.43
CA PHE A 83 -24.24 -4.84 -4.37
C PHE A 83 -25.48 -5.51 -3.74
N ASP A 84 -25.68 -5.38 -2.43
CA ASP A 84 -26.88 -5.86 -1.76
C ASP A 84 -28.04 -4.87 -1.95
N ASP A 85 -29.24 -5.42 -2.19
CA ASP A 85 -30.43 -4.63 -2.44
C ASP A 85 -30.95 -4.01 -1.14
N LYS A 86 -30.99 -2.67 -1.08
CA LYS A 86 -31.36 -1.92 0.12
C LYS A 86 -32.64 -1.12 -0.11
N PRO A 87 -33.83 -1.76 -0.05
CA PRO A 87 -35.10 -1.08 -0.34
C PRO A 87 -35.35 0.09 0.62
N THR A 88 -35.06 -0.09 1.91
CA THR A 88 -35.22 0.97 2.93
C THR A 88 -34.36 2.20 2.63
N MET A 89 -33.16 2.03 2.06
CA MET A 89 -32.33 3.17 1.67
C MET A 89 -32.92 3.95 0.50
N ARG A 90 -33.56 3.27 -0.46
CA ARG A 90 -34.27 3.96 -1.55
C ARG A 90 -35.47 4.73 -1.04
N GLU A 91 -36.21 4.17 -0.09
CA GLU A 91 -37.37 4.80 0.51
C GLU A 91 -37.02 6.01 1.38
N LEU A 92 -35.85 6.00 2.03
CA LEU A 92 -35.40 7.05 2.93
C LEU A 92 -34.42 8.04 2.28
N ALA A 93 -34.07 7.85 1.01
CA ALA A 93 -33.17 8.74 0.28
C ALA A 93 -33.71 10.19 0.25
N GLY A 94 -32.92 11.13 0.74
CA GLY A 94 -33.27 12.56 0.77
C GLY A 94 -34.35 12.94 1.78
N LYS A 95 -34.75 12.04 2.69
CA LYS A 95 -35.59 12.38 3.83
C LYS A 95 -34.72 12.92 4.96
N ASP A 96 -35.20 13.98 5.61
CA ASP A 96 -34.54 14.51 6.80
C ASP A 96 -34.46 13.44 7.90
N ILE A 97 -33.35 13.46 8.65
CA ILE A 97 -33.13 12.55 9.76
C ILE A 97 -34.19 12.84 10.84
N PRO A 98 -34.97 11.83 11.27
CA PRO A 98 -36.00 12.04 12.28
C PRO A 98 -35.41 12.46 13.62
N ASP A 99 -36.14 13.30 14.36
CA ASP A 99 -35.69 13.86 15.64
C ASP A 99 -35.35 12.80 16.70
N THR A 100 -35.97 11.62 16.60
CA THR A 100 -35.69 10.46 17.45
C THR A 100 -34.27 9.92 17.27
N VAL A 101 -33.72 9.99 16.06
CA VAL A 101 -32.36 9.53 15.73
C VAL A 101 -31.33 10.64 15.97
N ARG A 102 -31.72 11.91 15.75
CA ARG A 102 -30.86 13.08 15.97
C ARG A 102 -30.53 13.29 17.45
N GLY A 103 -31.52 13.13 18.33
CA GLY A 103 -31.38 13.30 19.78
C GLY A 103 -30.73 14.65 20.15
N MET A 104 -29.79 14.62 21.11
CA MET A 104 -29.04 15.80 21.59
C MET A 104 -27.65 15.95 20.94
N THR A 105 -27.40 15.30 19.80
CA THR A 105 -26.06 15.25 19.22
C THR A 105 -25.58 16.64 18.80
N ARG A 106 -24.43 17.08 19.34
CA ARG A 106 -23.85 18.38 19.00
C ARG A 106 -23.42 18.38 17.54
N LEU A 107 -24.02 19.30 16.80
CA LEU A 107 -23.77 19.45 15.39
C LEU A 107 -22.38 20.06 15.14
N SER A 108 -21.68 19.55 14.12
CA SER A 108 -20.43 20.18 13.67
C SER A 108 -20.72 21.55 13.04
N THR A 109 -19.77 22.48 13.15
CA THR A 109 -19.87 23.79 12.49
C THR A 109 -19.93 23.67 10.96
N MET A 110 -19.46 22.56 10.38
CA MET A 110 -19.50 22.29 8.95
C MET A 110 -20.88 21.89 8.45
N SER A 111 -21.75 21.37 9.33
CA SER A 111 -23.10 20.90 9.00
C SER A 111 -24.24 21.69 9.64
N ALA A 112 -23.92 22.71 10.46
CA ALA A 112 -24.89 23.58 11.12
C ALA A 112 -25.68 24.50 10.20
N GLY A 113 -25.19 24.75 8.98
CA GLY A 113 -25.84 25.63 8.02
C GLY A 113 -26.77 24.93 7.01
N TYR A 114 -26.86 23.60 7.02
CA TYR A 114 -27.71 22.89 6.06
C TYR A 114 -29.19 23.05 6.41
N GLY A 115 -29.97 23.62 5.48
CA GLY A 115 -31.43 23.81 5.65
C GLY A 115 -32.23 22.51 5.57
N LYS A 116 -31.66 21.47 4.97
CA LYS A 116 -32.13 20.08 4.95
C LYS A 116 -30.91 19.16 4.97
N TRP A 117 -31.01 18.06 5.67
CA TRP A 117 -29.96 17.06 5.74
C TRP A 117 -29.95 16.21 4.46
N PRO A 118 -28.78 15.99 3.85
CA PRO A 118 -28.65 14.99 2.79
C PRO A 118 -28.88 13.57 3.33
#